data_AF-A0A961XUE4-F1
#
_entry.id   AF-A0A961XUE4-F1
#
_cell.length_a   1.000
_cell.length_b   1.000
_cell.length_c   1.000
_cell.angle_alpha   90.00
_cell.angle_beta   90.00
_cell.angle_gamma   90.00
#
_symmetry.space_group_name_H-M   'P 1'
#
loop_
_entity.id
_entity.type
_entity.pdbx_description
1 polymer ?
#
loop_
_entity_poly.entity_id
_entity_poly.type
_entity_poly.pdbx_seq_one_letter_code
_entity_poly.pdbx_strand_id
1 'polypeptide(L)'
;MTAEPTDQAIVLDLLRGAVPERADDLSRLWLEHGHGVEVAPSAPGSTMNATSKRIKFDTKTIDFFWLLGFSAWRAIEVYAPALTLATATGVTLEAALNIDEERGQFEQDYRHRIASAQSLLNAAKTSEIDWPEDIPQPTADRESFGNGQDMAVFDLVALAVAFALLHEFKHVQARALEAAEQTPEEDRQAAAEEEIACDTWAREFMTTGMAAYAAPNGYSYRYYISHRLVQAQRQEKDGWRLPAQQIETIVLDEITGLFRSKVRLLDICGLINCDPNTASRAIASGNDIAEQLETGTMDEKRNSLKQIIQRIVLQPDAITIEIDRAGLAKAIGIEMGHEEVTAETGEDVRETDTATIRLRIQLRRRGVEAKLVLTDAQPRASNADLNLIRLLGQARHLADQLISGKAGSITELANATGLNAAEISRILPLAFLAPDIVRDILDGRQPPELTSDALKRIDTLPILWKDQRTPLGFIA
;
A
#
# COMPACT_ATOMS: atom_id res chain seq x y z
N MET A 1 36.52 -32.01 5.19
CA MET A 1 36.44 -30.95 4.17
C MET A 1 35.00 -30.96 3.67
N THR A 2 34.15 -30.12 4.25
CA THR A 2 32.81 -29.86 3.71
C THR A 2 33.01 -29.16 2.37
N ALA A 3 32.58 -29.77 1.27
CA ALA A 3 32.64 -29.13 -0.04
C ALA A 3 31.82 -27.83 0.04
N GLU A 4 32.40 -26.71 -0.40
CA GLU A 4 31.65 -25.46 -0.51
C GLU A 4 30.45 -25.70 -1.44
N PRO A 5 29.23 -25.31 -1.03
CA PRO A 5 28.05 -25.46 -1.87
C PRO A 5 28.30 -24.70 -3.18
N THR A 6 27.96 -25.32 -4.30
CA THR A 6 28.01 -24.65 -5.61
C THR A 6 27.15 -23.39 -5.58
N ASP A 7 27.52 -22.32 -6.30
CA ASP A 7 26.74 -21.08 -6.36
C ASP A 7 25.25 -21.29 -6.73
N GLN A 8 24.97 -22.32 -7.53
CA GLN A 8 23.59 -22.74 -7.85
C GLN A 8 22.81 -23.24 -6.62
N ALA A 9 23.48 -23.96 -5.71
CA ALA A 9 22.88 -24.42 -4.46
C ALA A 9 22.61 -23.25 -3.52
N ILE A 10 23.53 -22.27 -3.46
CA ILE A 10 23.36 -21.04 -2.68
C ILE A 10 22.10 -20.29 -3.13
N VAL A 11 21.91 -20.11 -4.43
CA VAL A 11 20.72 -19.43 -4.97
C VAL A 11 19.45 -20.23 -4.72
N LEU A 12 19.47 -21.55 -4.93
CA LEU A 12 18.29 -22.37 -4.69
C LEU A 12 17.90 -22.37 -3.20
N ASP A 13 18.87 -22.37 -2.30
CA ASP A 13 18.63 -22.30 -0.86
C ASP A 13 18.11 -20.93 -0.44
N LEU A 14 18.62 -19.84 -1.02
CA LEU A 14 18.06 -18.48 -0.84
C LEU A 14 16.60 -18.40 -1.32
N LEU A 15 16.29 -18.93 -2.50
CA LEU A 15 14.93 -18.96 -3.05
C LEU A 15 13.97 -19.78 -2.18
N ARG A 16 14.42 -20.96 -1.72
CA ARG A 16 13.64 -21.81 -0.80
C ARG A 16 13.43 -21.14 0.56
N GLY A 17 14.42 -20.41 1.05
CA GLY A 17 14.29 -19.63 2.29
C GLY A 17 13.28 -18.49 2.15
N ALA A 18 13.22 -17.84 0.98
CA ALA A 18 12.30 -16.73 0.72
C ALA A 18 10.83 -17.16 0.58
N VAL A 19 10.57 -18.34 0.00
CA VAL A 19 9.21 -18.88 -0.23
C VAL A 19 9.13 -20.37 0.14
N PRO A 20 9.30 -20.72 1.43
CA PRO A 20 9.45 -22.10 1.90
C PRO A 20 8.24 -22.98 1.56
N GLU A 21 7.04 -22.41 1.49
CA GLU A 21 5.82 -23.09 1.13
C GLU A 21 5.73 -23.50 -0.35
N ARG A 22 6.62 -22.96 -1.19
CA ARG A 22 6.75 -23.27 -2.61
C ARG A 22 8.10 -23.91 -2.94
N ALA A 23 8.84 -24.39 -1.94
CA ALA A 23 10.17 -24.98 -2.14
C ALA A 23 10.17 -26.14 -3.15
N ASP A 24 9.16 -27.00 -3.13
CA ASP A 24 9.01 -28.11 -4.09
C ASP A 24 8.70 -27.60 -5.51
N ASP A 25 7.85 -26.59 -5.64
CA ASP A 25 7.52 -25.98 -6.93
C ASP A 25 8.74 -25.27 -7.53
N LEU A 26 9.50 -24.54 -6.71
CA LEU A 26 10.77 -23.94 -7.10
C LEU A 26 11.76 -25.01 -7.56
N SER A 27 11.87 -26.11 -6.83
CA SER A 27 12.78 -27.21 -7.18
C SER A 27 12.39 -27.85 -8.51
N ARG A 28 11.08 -28.04 -8.76
CA ARG A 28 10.57 -28.55 -10.04
C ARG A 28 10.85 -27.59 -11.18
N LEU A 29 10.50 -26.32 -10.99
CA LEU A 29 10.71 -25.24 -11.96
C LEU A 29 12.21 -25.10 -12.28
N TRP A 30 13.06 -25.16 -11.27
CA TRP A 30 14.52 -25.19 -11.43
C TRP A 30 15.00 -26.44 -12.17
N LEU A 31 14.42 -27.62 -11.97
CA LEU A 31 14.81 -28.80 -12.76
C LEU A 31 14.38 -28.67 -14.23
N GLU A 32 13.19 -28.12 -14.48
CA GLU A 32 12.61 -27.97 -15.81
C GLU A 32 13.37 -26.95 -16.66
N HIS A 33 13.83 -25.83 -16.09
CA HIS A 33 14.54 -24.78 -16.83
C HIS A 33 15.97 -24.48 -16.32
N GLY A 34 16.47 -25.23 -15.35
CA GLY A 34 17.78 -24.99 -14.71
C GLY A 34 18.99 -25.24 -15.60
N HIS A 35 18.80 -25.93 -16.74
CA HIS A 35 19.80 -25.99 -17.81
C HIS A 35 20.13 -24.61 -18.39
N GLY A 36 19.30 -23.60 -18.10
CA GLY A 36 19.51 -22.21 -18.43
C GLY A 36 20.15 -21.37 -17.31
N VAL A 37 20.51 -21.88 -16.13
CA VAL A 37 21.04 -20.99 -15.09
C VAL A 37 22.57 -20.98 -15.09
N GLU A 38 23.15 -19.86 -15.53
CA GLU A 38 24.60 -19.64 -15.64
C GLU A 38 25.09 -18.67 -14.56
N VAL A 39 25.96 -19.15 -13.67
CA VAL A 39 26.71 -18.27 -12.77
C VAL A 39 27.93 -17.76 -13.51
N ALA A 40 27.93 -16.47 -13.80
CA ALA A 40 28.98 -15.81 -14.54
C ALA A 40 30.09 -15.30 -13.60
N PRO A 41 31.31 -15.14 -14.11
CA PRO A 41 32.34 -14.38 -13.41
C PRO A 41 31.85 -12.94 -13.16
N SER A 42 32.04 -12.46 -11.95
CA SER A 42 31.74 -11.07 -11.58
C SER A 42 32.53 -10.09 -12.44
N ALA A 43 31.88 -9.00 -12.83
CA ALA A 43 32.44 -7.91 -13.63
C ALA A 43 31.85 -6.57 -13.14
N PRO A 44 32.42 -5.41 -13.57
CA PRO A 44 31.78 -4.13 -13.33
C PRO A 44 30.32 -4.10 -13.84
N GLY A 45 29.43 -3.50 -13.05
CA GLY A 45 27.97 -3.58 -13.17
C GLY A 45 27.36 -4.60 -12.21
N SER A 46 26.04 -4.80 -12.31
CA SER A 46 25.36 -5.97 -11.80
C SER A 46 25.04 -6.91 -12.96
N THR A 47 25.08 -8.22 -12.71
CA THR A 47 24.68 -9.23 -13.69
C THR A 47 23.44 -9.91 -13.18
N MET A 48 22.30 -9.57 -13.79
CA MET A 48 21.07 -10.34 -13.68
C MET A 48 20.26 -10.10 -14.94
N ASN A 49 20.31 -11.06 -15.87
CA ASN A 49 19.56 -10.97 -17.10
C ASN A 49 19.17 -12.33 -17.67
N ALA A 50 17.96 -12.39 -18.22
CA ALA A 50 17.45 -13.53 -18.96
C ALA A 50 17.68 -13.37 -20.47
N THR A 51 17.93 -14.50 -21.14
CA THR A 51 17.76 -14.69 -22.59
C THR A 51 16.70 -15.78 -22.82
N SER A 52 16.36 -16.09 -24.08
CA SER A 52 15.41 -17.17 -24.40
C SER A 52 15.80 -18.57 -23.94
N LYS A 53 17.03 -18.74 -23.42
CA LYS A 53 17.57 -20.04 -23.00
C LYS A 53 18.26 -20.02 -21.64
N ARG A 54 18.57 -18.85 -21.08
CA ARG A 54 19.35 -18.78 -19.85
C ARG A 54 19.06 -17.56 -18.99
N ILE A 55 19.16 -17.73 -17.67
CA ILE A 55 19.34 -16.68 -16.67
C ILE A 55 20.84 -16.62 -16.37
N LYS A 56 21.44 -15.45 -16.50
CA LYS A 56 22.83 -15.21 -16.14
C LYS A 56 22.87 -14.31 -14.91
N PHE A 57 23.58 -14.73 -13.87
CA PHE A 57 23.81 -13.90 -12.70
C PHE A 57 25.24 -14.06 -12.16
N ASP A 58 25.70 -13.10 -11.36
CA ASP A 58 26.97 -13.22 -10.62
C ASP A 58 26.74 -13.12 -9.11
N THR A 59 27.68 -13.65 -8.32
CA THR A 59 27.59 -13.62 -6.85
C THR A 59 27.71 -12.20 -6.29
N LYS A 60 28.44 -11.31 -6.99
CA LYS A 60 28.55 -9.88 -6.63
C LYS A 60 27.20 -9.18 -6.63
N THR A 61 26.27 -9.61 -7.49
CA THR A 61 24.92 -9.06 -7.55
C THR A 61 24.15 -9.39 -6.27
N ILE A 62 24.36 -10.55 -5.65
CA ILE A 62 23.77 -10.88 -4.34
C ILE A 62 24.33 -9.95 -3.26
N ASP A 63 25.65 -9.73 -3.25
CA ASP A 63 26.30 -8.78 -2.33
C ASP A 63 25.75 -7.36 -2.52
N PHE A 64 25.46 -6.97 -3.75
CA PHE A 64 24.84 -5.68 -4.07
C PHE A 64 23.42 -5.57 -3.54
N PHE A 65 22.58 -6.60 -3.70
CA PHE A 65 21.24 -6.65 -3.09
C PHE A 65 21.30 -6.51 -1.58
N TRP A 66 22.28 -7.16 -0.96
CA TRP A 66 22.51 -7.08 0.48
C TRP A 66 22.86 -5.68 0.95
N LEU A 67 23.89 -5.10 0.34
CA LEU A 67 24.38 -3.78 0.66
C LEU A 67 23.29 -2.73 0.43
N LEU A 68 22.52 -2.85 -0.66
CA LEU A 68 21.40 -1.95 -0.96
C LEU A 68 20.25 -2.12 0.04
N GLY A 69 19.85 -3.35 0.40
CA GLY A 69 18.74 -3.59 1.31
C GLY A 69 19.00 -3.13 2.74
N PHE A 70 20.19 -3.42 3.28
CA PHE A 70 20.61 -2.89 4.59
C PHE A 70 20.78 -1.37 4.58
N SER A 71 21.14 -0.78 3.43
CA SER A 71 21.15 0.69 3.27
C SER A 71 19.74 1.27 3.21
N ALA A 72 18.82 0.61 2.50
CA ALA A 72 17.43 1.05 2.37
C ALA A 72 16.69 1.01 3.71
N TRP A 73 16.97 0.01 4.55
CA TRP A 73 16.41 -0.05 5.91
C TRP A 73 16.84 1.15 6.75
N ARG A 74 18.11 1.58 6.66
CA ARG A 74 18.56 2.81 7.33
C ARG A 74 17.83 4.05 6.85
N ALA A 75 17.52 4.15 5.56
CA ALA A 75 16.72 5.28 5.08
C ALA A 75 15.34 5.32 5.74
N ILE A 76 14.72 4.16 5.98
CA ILE A 76 13.46 4.07 6.73
C ILE A 76 13.67 4.58 8.15
N GLU A 77 14.72 4.15 8.85
CA GLU A 77 15.01 4.62 10.21
C GLU A 77 15.28 6.13 10.28
N VAL A 78 15.99 6.69 9.29
CA VAL A 78 16.31 8.13 9.23
C VAL A 78 15.06 8.98 9.03
N TYR A 79 14.13 8.55 8.18
CA TYR A 79 13.02 9.41 7.70
C TYR A 79 11.64 9.04 8.25
N ALA A 80 11.41 7.79 8.67
CA ALA A 80 10.10 7.34 9.18
C ALA A 80 9.63 8.08 10.45
N PRO A 81 10.51 8.46 11.42
CA PRO A 81 10.08 9.24 12.59
C PRO A 81 9.50 10.59 12.18
N ALA A 82 10.17 11.32 11.29
CA ALA A 82 9.70 12.61 10.80
C ALA A 82 8.39 12.49 10.00
N LEU A 83 8.26 11.44 9.17
CA LEU A 83 7.02 11.14 8.45
C LEU A 83 5.85 10.86 9.42
N THR A 84 6.11 10.05 10.45
CA THR A 84 5.12 9.69 11.46
C THR A 84 4.69 10.92 12.25
N LEU A 85 5.65 11.75 12.68
CA LEU A 85 5.38 12.97 13.43
C LEU A 85 4.57 13.98 12.61
N ALA A 86 4.98 14.22 11.35
CA ALA A 86 4.25 15.10 10.44
C ALA A 86 2.81 14.61 10.22
N THR A 87 2.63 13.31 10.01
CA THR A 87 1.31 12.70 9.80
C THR A 87 0.43 12.75 11.05
N ALA A 88 1.00 12.52 12.23
CA ALA A 88 0.26 12.46 13.49
C ALA A 88 -0.09 13.85 14.07
N THR A 89 0.74 14.86 13.80
CA THR A 89 0.60 16.19 14.45
C THR A 89 0.25 17.32 13.48
N GLY A 90 0.34 17.08 12.17
CA GLY A 90 0.07 18.09 11.15
C GLY A 90 1.17 19.15 10.99
N VAL A 91 2.31 19.01 11.67
CA VAL A 91 3.49 19.85 11.39
C VAL A 91 4.01 19.58 9.97
N THR A 92 4.66 20.57 9.36
CA THR A 92 5.27 20.36 8.04
C THR A 92 6.36 19.30 8.12
N LEU A 93 6.55 18.52 7.04
CA LEU A 93 7.62 17.53 6.99
C LEU A 93 9.00 18.17 7.20
N GLU A 94 9.22 19.38 6.67
CA GLU A 94 10.45 20.13 6.89
C GLU A 94 10.67 20.46 8.37
N ALA A 95 9.63 20.91 9.08
CA ALA A 95 9.72 21.15 10.51
C ALA A 95 9.99 19.83 11.26
N ALA A 96 9.30 18.75 10.92
CA ALA A 96 9.51 17.43 11.52
C ALA A 96 10.95 16.92 11.32
N LEU A 97 11.53 17.12 10.14
CA LEU A 97 12.91 16.73 9.82
C LEU A 97 13.95 17.55 10.59
N ASN A 98 13.62 18.76 11.02
CA ASN A 98 14.53 19.66 11.75
C ASN A 98 14.41 19.53 13.28
N ILE A 99 13.47 18.71 13.78
CA ILE A 99 13.31 18.46 15.22
C ILE A 99 14.40 17.52 15.76
N ASP A 100 14.81 16.55 14.96
CA ASP A 100 15.81 15.56 15.33
C ASP A 100 17.22 16.10 15.01
N GLU A 101 17.93 16.54 16.06
CA GLU A 101 19.30 17.06 15.97
C GLU A 101 20.32 15.97 15.58
N GLU A 102 20.03 14.69 15.85
CA GLU A 102 20.91 13.55 15.54
C GLU A 102 20.72 13.02 14.11
N ARG A 103 19.61 13.36 13.44
CA ARG A 103 19.28 12.95 12.05
C ARG A 103 20.43 13.16 11.07
N GLY A 104 21.20 14.24 11.25
CA GLY A 104 22.34 14.57 10.40
C GLY A 104 23.41 13.47 10.37
N GLN A 105 23.67 12.81 11.50
CA GLN A 105 24.62 11.69 11.56
C GLN A 105 24.06 10.47 10.81
N PHE A 106 22.81 10.10 11.09
CA PHE A 106 22.16 8.98 10.41
C PHE A 106 22.07 9.16 8.89
N GLU A 107 21.85 10.40 8.42
CA GLU A 107 21.85 10.71 6.99
C GLU A 107 23.26 10.59 6.36
N GLN A 108 24.32 10.95 7.11
CA GLN A 108 25.70 10.73 6.66
C GLN A 108 26.02 9.24 6.56
N ASP A 109 25.66 8.45 7.57
CA ASP A 109 25.86 7.00 7.58
C ASP A 109 25.14 6.33 6.41
N TYR A 110 23.86 6.69 6.19
CA TYR A 110 23.09 6.23 5.03
C TYR A 110 23.77 6.58 3.69
N ARG A 111 24.21 7.84 3.51
CA ARG A 111 24.89 8.26 2.27
C ARG A 111 26.21 7.52 2.05
N HIS A 112 26.96 7.25 3.11
CA HIS A 112 28.19 6.45 3.03
C HIS A 112 27.89 5.03 2.54
N ARG A 113 26.86 4.37 3.10
CA ARG A 113 26.46 3.02 2.69
C ARG A 113 26.00 2.97 1.21
N ILE A 114 25.25 3.96 0.74
CA ILE A 114 24.88 4.09 -0.67
C ILE A 114 26.10 4.28 -1.57
N ALA A 115 27.11 5.05 -1.14
CA ALA A 115 28.35 5.21 -1.88
C ALA A 115 29.15 3.89 -1.96
N SER A 116 29.12 3.05 -0.91
CA SER A 116 29.69 1.71 -0.96
C SER A 116 28.96 0.80 -1.95
N ALA A 117 27.62 0.86 -2.01
CA ALA A 117 26.84 0.12 -3.01
C ALA A 117 27.20 0.53 -4.44
N GLN A 118 27.38 1.83 -4.69
CA GLN A 118 27.85 2.34 -5.99
C GLN A 118 29.29 1.90 -6.30
N SER A 119 30.17 1.89 -5.29
CA SER A 119 31.54 1.39 -5.44
C SER A 119 31.57 -0.08 -5.83
N LEU A 120 30.70 -0.90 -5.24
CA LEU A 120 30.57 -2.32 -5.58
C LEU A 120 30.14 -2.55 -7.04
N LEU A 121 29.25 -1.71 -7.56
CA LEU A 121 28.87 -1.76 -8.97
C LEU A 121 30.07 -1.43 -9.87
N ASN A 122 30.92 -0.48 -9.50
CA ASN A 122 32.08 -0.11 -10.31
C ASN A 122 33.25 -1.12 -10.20
N ALA A 123 33.32 -1.88 -9.11
CA ALA A 123 34.32 -2.90 -8.86
C ALA A 123 34.11 -4.18 -9.70
N ALA A 124 35.19 -4.91 -9.99
CA ALA A 124 35.08 -6.22 -10.62
C ALA A 124 34.74 -7.32 -9.59
N LYS A 125 35.15 -7.14 -8.33
CA LYS A 125 34.95 -8.10 -7.23
C LYS A 125 34.60 -7.39 -5.93
N THR A 126 33.86 -8.06 -5.05
CA THR A 126 33.49 -7.55 -3.72
C THR A 126 34.70 -7.25 -2.85
N SER A 127 35.79 -8.01 -2.98
CA SER A 127 37.05 -7.79 -2.25
C SER A 127 37.78 -6.49 -2.62
N GLU A 128 37.33 -5.77 -3.66
CA GLU A 128 37.95 -4.51 -4.11
C GLU A 128 37.33 -3.27 -3.43
N ILE A 129 36.27 -3.46 -2.62
CA ILE A 129 35.64 -2.38 -1.85
C ILE A 129 35.86 -2.56 -0.36
N ASP A 130 35.87 -1.44 0.36
CA ASP A 130 35.76 -1.45 1.82
C ASP A 130 34.30 -1.67 2.21
N TRP A 131 34.01 -2.84 2.74
CA TRP A 131 32.67 -3.17 3.21
C TRP A 131 32.33 -2.40 4.49
N PRO A 132 31.15 -1.75 4.60
CA PRO A 132 30.79 -1.02 5.82
C PRO A 132 30.75 -1.93 7.05
N GLU A 133 31.45 -1.56 8.12
CA GLU A 133 31.56 -2.38 9.34
C GLU A 133 30.22 -2.66 10.02
N ASP A 134 29.25 -1.77 9.82
CA ASP A 134 27.91 -1.79 10.40
C ASP A 134 26.86 -2.45 9.49
N ILE A 135 27.28 -3.01 8.35
CA ILE A 135 26.45 -3.84 7.50
C ILE A 135 26.98 -5.27 7.58
N PRO A 136 26.15 -6.23 7.99
CA PRO A 136 26.59 -7.61 8.00
C PRO A 136 26.85 -8.13 6.59
N GLN A 137 27.81 -9.04 6.48
CA GLN A 137 28.03 -9.77 5.24
C GLN A 137 26.83 -10.70 4.94
N PRO A 138 26.57 -11.01 3.66
CA PRO A 138 25.64 -12.06 3.29
C PRO A 138 25.96 -13.36 4.03
N THR A 139 24.94 -13.96 4.63
CA THR A 139 25.04 -15.22 5.39
C THR A 139 23.92 -16.16 4.99
N ALA A 140 24.13 -17.46 5.15
CA ALA A 140 23.10 -18.47 4.92
C ALA A 140 22.15 -18.63 6.12
N ASP A 141 22.59 -18.20 7.32
CA ASP A 141 21.84 -18.39 8.56
C ASP A 141 21.28 -17.06 9.08
N ARG A 142 19.96 -16.89 8.95
CA ARG A 142 19.22 -15.78 9.51
C ARG A 142 19.35 -15.69 11.04
N GLU A 143 19.41 -16.82 11.73
CA GLU A 143 19.48 -16.85 13.19
C GLU A 143 20.88 -16.47 13.71
N SER A 144 21.86 -16.28 12.81
CA SER A 144 23.17 -15.72 13.17
C SER A 144 23.11 -14.22 13.50
N PHE A 145 22.03 -13.53 13.14
CA PHE A 145 21.81 -12.13 13.52
C PHE A 145 21.40 -12.01 14.99
N GLY A 146 22.09 -11.15 15.73
CA GLY A 146 21.84 -10.94 17.16
C GLY A 146 20.62 -10.06 17.48
N ASN A 147 19.95 -9.48 16.48
CA ASN A 147 18.81 -8.59 16.69
C ASN A 147 17.72 -8.80 15.63
N GLY A 148 16.47 -8.55 16.02
CA GLY A 148 15.31 -8.77 15.17
C GLY A 148 15.18 -7.82 13.98
N GLN A 149 15.84 -6.65 14.00
CA GLN A 149 15.83 -5.73 12.86
C GLN A 149 16.67 -6.29 11.72
N ASP A 150 17.91 -6.72 11.99
CA ASP A 150 18.77 -7.33 10.98
C ASP A 150 18.15 -8.62 10.41
N MET A 151 17.48 -9.40 11.26
CA MET A 151 16.72 -10.57 10.81
C MET A 151 15.58 -10.19 9.87
N ALA A 152 14.87 -9.08 10.13
CA ALA A 152 13.83 -8.59 9.25
C ALA A 152 14.40 -8.05 7.92
N VAL A 153 15.53 -7.36 7.97
CA VAL A 153 16.23 -6.87 6.76
C VAL A 153 16.73 -8.04 5.92
N PHE A 154 17.30 -9.07 6.56
CA PHE A 154 17.66 -10.33 5.91
C PHE A 154 16.48 -10.91 5.13
N ASP A 155 15.32 -11.05 5.78
CA ASP A 155 14.12 -11.62 5.16
C ASP A 155 13.67 -10.77 3.96
N LEU A 156 13.68 -9.44 4.09
CA LEU A 156 13.31 -8.52 3.02
C LEU A 156 14.29 -8.57 1.84
N VAL A 157 15.59 -8.68 2.09
CA VAL A 157 16.61 -8.83 1.05
C VAL A 157 16.44 -10.17 0.34
N ALA A 158 16.25 -11.26 1.09
CA ALA A 158 16.01 -12.59 0.51
C ALA A 158 14.76 -12.59 -0.39
N LEU A 159 13.67 -11.95 0.05
CA LEU A 159 12.46 -11.76 -0.75
C LEU A 159 12.72 -10.91 -2.00
N ALA A 160 13.51 -9.83 -1.91
CA ALA A 160 13.85 -8.98 -3.05
C ALA A 160 14.69 -9.73 -4.10
N VAL A 161 15.68 -10.50 -3.66
CA VAL A 161 16.49 -11.37 -4.53
C VAL A 161 15.59 -12.42 -5.19
N ALA A 162 14.72 -13.07 -4.42
CA ALA A 162 13.81 -14.08 -4.95
C ALA A 162 12.83 -13.51 -5.99
N PHE A 163 12.28 -12.31 -5.73
CA PHE A 163 11.44 -11.60 -6.68
C PHE A 163 12.16 -11.36 -8.00
N ALA A 164 13.37 -10.82 -7.94
CA ALA A 164 14.12 -10.49 -9.14
C ALA A 164 14.51 -11.74 -9.95
N LEU A 165 14.92 -12.82 -9.28
CA LEU A 165 15.19 -14.11 -9.94
C LEU A 165 13.94 -14.72 -10.59
N LEU A 166 12.79 -14.69 -9.90
CA LEU A 166 11.52 -15.17 -10.45
C LEU A 166 11.06 -14.32 -11.64
N HIS A 167 11.25 -13.01 -11.57
CA HIS A 167 10.99 -12.09 -12.68
C HIS A 167 11.79 -12.49 -13.93
N GLU A 168 13.12 -12.67 -13.80
CA GLU A 168 13.97 -13.15 -14.91
C GLU A 168 13.56 -14.53 -15.40
N PHE A 169 13.15 -15.41 -14.50
CA PHE A 169 12.65 -16.74 -14.87
C PHE A 169 11.42 -16.65 -15.77
N LYS A 170 10.53 -15.69 -15.52
CA LYS A 170 9.35 -15.49 -16.33
C LYS A 170 9.69 -15.00 -17.74
N HIS A 171 10.71 -14.14 -17.89
CA HIS A 171 11.24 -13.78 -19.21
C HIS A 171 11.76 -15.00 -19.98
N VAL A 172 12.50 -15.90 -19.33
CA VAL A 172 12.97 -17.14 -19.97
C VAL A 172 11.79 -17.98 -20.47
N GLN A 173 10.76 -18.17 -19.63
CA GLN A 173 9.57 -18.93 -20.01
C GLN A 173 8.84 -18.30 -21.20
N ALA A 174 8.62 -16.98 -21.18
CA ALA A 174 7.93 -16.27 -22.25
C ALA A 174 8.68 -16.40 -23.58
N ARG A 175 9.99 -16.13 -23.57
CA ARG A 175 10.83 -16.22 -24.77
C ARG A 175 11.03 -17.64 -25.28
N ALA A 176 11.05 -18.63 -24.39
CA ALA A 176 11.09 -20.05 -24.80
C ALA A 176 9.80 -20.46 -25.53
N LEU A 177 8.66 -19.96 -25.07
CA LEU A 177 7.35 -20.19 -25.71
C LEU A 177 7.27 -19.49 -27.06
N GLU A 178 7.64 -18.20 -27.15
CA GLU A 178 7.72 -17.47 -28.42
C GLU A 178 8.62 -18.16 -29.46
N ALA A 179 9.76 -18.69 -29.00
CA ALA A 179 10.69 -19.42 -29.88
C ALA A 179 10.10 -20.76 -30.36
N ALA A 180 9.36 -21.47 -29.49
CA ALA A 180 8.71 -22.73 -29.85
C ALA A 180 7.54 -22.51 -30.82
N GLU A 181 6.80 -21.42 -30.66
CA GLU A 181 5.64 -21.06 -31.49
C GLU A 181 6.02 -20.27 -32.75
N GLN A 182 7.29 -19.91 -32.91
CA GLN A 182 7.80 -19.09 -34.03
C GLN A 182 7.03 -17.76 -34.17
N THR A 183 6.70 -17.14 -33.04
CA THR A 183 5.87 -15.94 -32.98
C THR A 183 6.52 -14.79 -33.77
N PRO A 184 5.82 -14.23 -34.79
CA PRO A 184 6.28 -13.06 -35.52
C PRO A 184 6.53 -11.88 -34.58
N GLU A 185 7.50 -11.02 -34.92
CA GLU A 185 7.88 -9.87 -34.07
C GLU A 185 6.71 -8.88 -33.85
N GLU A 186 5.80 -8.77 -34.82
CA GLU A 186 4.59 -7.95 -34.76
C GLU A 186 3.54 -8.49 -33.78
N ASP A 187 3.56 -9.81 -33.52
CA ASP A 187 2.63 -10.51 -32.62
C ASP A 187 3.19 -10.68 -31.20
N ARG A 188 4.45 -10.26 -30.97
CA ARG A 188 5.05 -10.31 -29.62
C ARG A 188 4.39 -9.30 -28.71
N GLN A 189 4.27 -9.67 -27.45
CA GLN A 189 3.75 -8.76 -26.44
C GLN A 189 4.65 -7.53 -26.33
N ALA A 190 4.05 -6.36 -26.19
CA ALA A 190 4.81 -5.13 -26.00
C ALA A 190 5.67 -5.27 -24.74
N ALA A 191 6.94 -4.83 -24.80
CA ALA A 191 7.90 -5.00 -23.70
C ALA A 191 7.34 -4.50 -22.35
N ALA A 192 6.65 -3.36 -22.33
CA ALA A 192 6.04 -2.84 -21.10
C ALA A 192 4.96 -3.76 -20.50
N GLU A 193 4.19 -4.47 -21.34
CA GLU A 193 3.19 -5.43 -20.88
C GLU A 193 3.84 -6.75 -20.41
N GLU A 194 4.91 -7.18 -21.07
CA GLU A 194 5.72 -8.33 -20.65
C GLU A 194 6.30 -8.10 -19.25
N GLU A 195 6.93 -6.95 -19.00
CA GLU A 195 7.49 -6.58 -17.68
C GLU A 195 6.42 -6.61 -16.58
N ILE A 196 5.23 -6.05 -16.84
CA ILE A 196 4.11 -6.08 -15.89
C ILE A 196 3.63 -7.52 -15.63
N ALA A 197 3.61 -8.36 -16.65
CA ALA A 197 3.23 -9.76 -16.53
C ALA A 197 4.29 -10.56 -15.73
N CYS A 198 5.58 -10.28 -15.94
CA CYS A 198 6.69 -10.84 -15.18
C CYS A 198 6.60 -10.46 -13.70
N ASP A 199 6.42 -9.17 -13.39
CA ASP A 199 6.24 -8.68 -12.01
C ASP A 199 5.02 -9.28 -11.34
N THR A 200 3.90 -9.36 -12.07
CA THR A 200 2.66 -9.93 -11.54
C THR A 200 2.84 -11.41 -11.23
N TRP A 201 3.46 -12.16 -12.14
CA TRP A 201 3.72 -13.58 -11.93
C TRP A 201 4.69 -13.84 -10.78
N ALA A 202 5.81 -13.11 -10.70
CA ALA A 202 6.79 -13.27 -9.63
C ALA A 202 6.16 -13.00 -8.26
N ARG A 203 5.41 -11.91 -8.14
CA ARG A 203 4.66 -11.59 -6.91
C ARG A 203 3.64 -12.68 -6.58
N GLU A 204 2.81 -13.10 -7.52
CA GLU A 204 1.79 -14.13 -7.28
C GLU A 204 2.40 -15.48 -6.93
N PHE A 205 3.53 -15.83 -7.54
CA PHE A 205 4.28 -17.02 -7.20
C PHE A 205 4.73 -16.95 -5.73
N MET A 206 5.26 -15.82 -5.29
CA MET A 206 5.74 -15.65 -3.92
C MET A 206 4.63 -15.58 -2.88
N THR A 207 3.45 -15.02 -3.21
CA THR A 207 2.40 -14.80 -2.21
C THR A 207 1.34 -15.89 -2.16
N THR A 208 1.22 -16.72 -3.21
CA THR A 208 0.23 -17.80 -3.25
C THR A 208 0.68 -18.97 -2.36
N GLY A 209 -0.13 -19.26 -1.35
CA GLY A 209 0.11 -20.37 -0.40
C GLY A 209 0.53 -19.89 0.99
N MET A 210 0.95 -18.64 1.14
CA MET A 210 1.43 -18.06 2.41
C MET A 210 0.47 -18.30 3.58
N ALA A 211 -0.84 -18.08 3.40
CA ALA A 211 -1.81 -18.25 4.48
C ALA A 211 -1.94 -19.72 4.96
N ALA A 212 -1.83 -20.69 4.06
CA ALA A 212 -1.87 -22.11 4.40
C ALA A 212 -0.60 -22.55 5.13
N TYR A 213 0.54 -21.96 4.78
CA TYR A 213 1.82 -22.16 5.48
C TYR A 213 1.85 -21.48 6.86
N ALA A 214 1.27 -20.29 6.96
CA ALA A 214 1.23 -19.49 8.18
C ALA A 214 0.43 -20.19 9.30
N ALA A 215 -0.68 -20.84 8.97
CA ALA A 215 -1.61 -21.40 9.96
C ALA A 215 -0.99 -22.49 10.88
N PRO A 216 -0.28 -23.51 10.37
CA PRO A 216 0.47 -24.45 11.21
C PRO A 216 1.57 -23.80 12.06
N ASN A 217 2.10 -22.66 11.62
CA ASN A 217 3.15 -21.90 12.32
C ASN A 217 2.59 -20.90 13.34
N GLY A 218 1.30 -20.99 13.69
CA GLY A 218 0.68 -20.14 14.72
C GLY A 218 0.23 -18.76 14.21
N TYR A 219 0.32 -18.49 12.91
CA TYR A 219 -0.11 -17.23 12.31
C TYR A 219 -1.45 -17.41 11.58
N SER A 220 -2.51 -16.74 12.05
CA SER A 220 -3.83 -16.81 11.41
C SER A 220 -4.09 -15.58 10.54
N TYR A 221 -4.29 -15.77 9.24
CA TYR A 221 -4.84 -14.74 8.35
C TYR A 221 -6.33 -15.01 8.17
N ARG A 222 -7.18 -14.12 8.71
CA ARG A 222 -8.63 -14.24 8.62
C ARG A 222 -9.14 -13.51 7.37
N TYR A 223 -10.00 -14.16 6.61
CA TYR A 223 -10.60 -13.60 5.40
C TYR A 223 -12.12 -13.79 5.39
N TYR A 224 -12.84 -12.81 4.85
CA TYR A 224 -14.22 -13.00 4.40
C TYR A 224 -14.19 -13.48 2.95
N ILE A 225 -14.83 -14.62 2.69
CA ILE A 225 -14.87 -15.25 1.37
C ILE A 225 -16.32 -15.32 0.91
N SER A 226 -16.60 -14.93 -0.33
CA SER A 226 -17.94 -15.11 -0.90
C SER A 226 -18.36 -16.59 -0.85
N HIS A 227 -19.55 -16.88 -0.34
CA HIS A 227 -20.07 -18.24 -0.16
C HIS A 227 -19.95 -19.12 -1.41
N ARG A 228 -20.13 -18.54 -2.61
CA ARG A 228 -19.97 -19.23 -3.90
C ARG A 228 -18.55 -19.77 -4.16
N LEU A 229 -17.52 -19.09 -3.66
CA LEU A 229 -16.12 -19.55 -3.76
C LEU A 229 -15.81 -20.72 -2.82
N VAL A 230 -16.62 -20.94 -1.78
CA VAL A 230 -16.45 -22.05 -0.84
C VAL A 230 -17.04 -23.34 -1.41
N GLN A 231 -18.08 -23.24 -2.24
CA GLN A 231 -18.76 -24.40 -2.84
C GLN A 231 -18.16 -24.85 -4.17
N ALA A 232 -17.48 -23.97 -4.91
CA ALA A 232 -16.90 -24.31 -6.19
C ALA A 232 -15.53 -24.99 -6.06
N GLN A 233 -15.42 -26.26 -6.47
CA GLN A 233 -14.14 -26.97 -6.64
C GLN A 233 -13.29 -26.44 -7.82
N ARG A 234 -13.73 -25.39 -8.54
CA ARG A 234 -13.01 -24.80 -9.68
C ARG A 234 -13.22 -23.30 -9.80
N GLN A 235 -12.24 -22.67 -10.46
CA GLN A 235 -12.04 -21.25 -10.79
C GLN A 235 -13.31 -20.52 -11.32
N GLU A 236 -14.21 -20.11 -10.43
CA GLU A 236 -15.13 -19.01 -10.74
C GLU A 236 -14.46 -17.67 -10.45
N LYS A 237 -14.33 -16.83 -11.47
CA LYS A 237 -13.54 -15.58 -11.47
C LYS A 237 -14.19 -14.41 -10.70
N ASP A 238 -15.38 -14.59 -10.13
CA ASP A 238 -16.23 -13.47 -9.70
C ASP A 238 -16.72 -13.51 -8.24
N GLY A 239 -15.93 -14.13 -7.36
CA GLY A 239 -16.10 -14.02 -5.91
C GLY A 239 -15.02 -13.15 -5.27
N TRP A 240 -15.27 -12.70 -4.03
CA TRP A 240 -14.32 -11.89 -3.27
C TRP A 240 -13.64 -12.71 -2.17
N ARG A 241 -12.35 -12.46 -2.00
CA ARG A 241 -11.57 -12.79 -0.81
C ARG A 241 -11.07 -11.47 -0.24
N LEU A 242 -11.55 -11.12 0.95
CA LEU A 242 -11.28 -9.83 1.58
C LEU A 242 -10.59 -10.04 2.93
N PRO A 243 -9.49 -9.32 3.23
CA PRO A 243 -8.84 -9.38 4.53
C PRO A 243 -9.82 -8.99 5.64
N ALA A 244 -10.07 -9.91 6.58
CA ALA A 244 -11.08 -9.69 7.63
C ALA A 244 -10.71 -8.49 8.51
N GLN A 245 -9.44 -8.35 8.87
CA GLN A 245 -8.95 -7.26 9.71
C GLN A 245 -9.26 -5.88 9.12
N GLN A 246 -9.10 -5.69 7.81
CA GLN A 246 -9.40 -4.40 7.16
C GLN A 246 -10.89 -4.05 7.27
N ILE A 247 -11.78 -5.00 6.96
CA ILE A 247 -13.23 -4.76 7.06
C ILE A 247 -13.64 -4.53 8.52
N GLU A 248 -13.12 -5.36 9.43
CA GLU A 248 -13.42 -5.26 10.86
C GLU A 248 -13.01 -3.91 11.43
N THR A 249 -11.81 -3.42 11.13
CA THR A 249 -11.36 -2.09 11.54
C THR A 249 -12.28 -0.99 11.00
N ILE A 250 -12.64 -1.03 9.72
CA ILE A 250 -13.50 0.00 9.12
C ILE A 250 -14.88 0.03 9.76
N VAL A 251 -15.48 -1.14 9.98
CA VAL A 251 -16.79 -1.25 10.62
C VAL A 251 -16.72 -0.79 12.08
N LEU A 252 -15.69 -1.21 12.82
CA LEU A 252 -15.48 -0.80 14.21
C LEU A 252 -15.28 0.71 14.34
N ASP A 253 -14.47 1.31 13.47
CA ASP A 253 -14.20 2.75 13.48
C ASP A 253 -15.47 3.55 13.16
N GLU A 254 -16.29 3.08 12.22
CA GLU A 254 -17.53 3.77 11.86
C GLU A 254 -18.57 3.72 12.98
N ILE A 255 -18.74 2.55 13.61
CA ILE A 255 -19.69 2.38 14.72
C ILE A 255 -19.21 3.17 15.95
N THR A 256 -17.92 3.12 16.25
CA THR A 256 -17.33 3.94 17.32
C THR A 256 -17.54 5.42 17.02
N GLY A 257 -17.29 5.86 15.78
CA GLY A 257 -17.50 7.22 15.33
C GLY A 257 -18.97 7.69 15.39
N LEU A 258 -19.92 6.79 15.14
CA LEU A 258 -21.34 7.04 15.36
C LEU A 258 -21.62 7.39 16.82
N PHE A 259 -21.14 6.56 17.76
CA PHE A 259 -21.37 6.75 19.19
C PHE A 259 -20.67 7.99 19.76
N ARG A 260 -19.50 8.33 19.24
CA ARG A 260 -18.77 9.57 19.61
C ARG A 260 -19.45 10.83 19.04
N SER A 261 -20.29 10.70 18.01
CA SER A 261 -20.97 11.83 17.37
C SER A 261 -22.36 12.08 17.97
N LYS A 262 -22.47 13.16 18.75
CA LYS A 262 -23.73 13.59 19.38
C LYS A 262 -24.89 13.72 18.37
N VAL A 263 -24.61 14.31 17.20
CA VAL A 263 -25.63 14.57 16.19
C VAL A 263 -26.07 13.28 15.50
N ARG A 264 -25.10 12.47 15.04
CA ARG A 264 -25.41 11.24 14.29
C ARG A 264 -26.12 10.20 15.15
N LEU A 265 -25.70 10.06 16.41
CA LEU A 265 -26.33 9.16 17.36
C LEU A 265 -27.78 9.55 17.63
N LEU A 266 -28.05 10.83 17.88
CA LEU A 266 -29.42 11.30 18.13
C LEU A 266 -30.30 11.20 16.88
N ASP A 267 -29.76 11.46 15.69
CA ASP A 267 -30.47 11.31 14.42
C ASP A 267 -30.89 9.87 14.13
N ILE A 268 -29.94 8.92 14.22
CA ILE A 268 -30.22 7.50 13.96
C ILE A 268 -31.24 6.92 14.94
N CYS A 269 -31.23 7.39 16.19
CA CYS A 269 -32.19 7.02 17.22
C CYS A 269 -33.54 7.75 17.12
N GLY A 270 -33.71 8.71 16.21
CA GLY A 270 -34.94 9.52 16.11
C GLY A 270 -35.15 10.52 17.25
N LEU A 271 -34.07 10.93 17.92
CA LEU A 271 -34.06 11.72 19.16
C LEU A 271 -33.67 13.19 18.95
N ILE A 272 -33.60 13.69 17.71
CA ILE A 272 -33.20 15.08 17.42
C ILE A 272 -34.03 16.11 18.23
N ASN A 273 -35.30 15.81 18.49
CA ASN A 273 -36.23 16.70 19.18
C ASN A 273 -36.59 16.23 20.61
N CYS A 274 -35.80 15.34 21.21
CA CYS A 274 -36.07 14.87 22.57
C CYS A 274 -35.71 15.92 23.65
N ASP A 275 -36.12 15.67 24.89
CA ASP A 275 -35.78 16.55 25.99
C ASP A 275 -34.26 16.50 26.31
N PRO A 276 -33.67 17.59 26.85
CA PRO A 276 -32.23 17.65 27.11
C PRO A 276 -31.68 16.56 28.03
N ASN A 277 -32.47 16.02 28.96
CA ASN A 277 -32.02 14.96 29.86
C ASN A 277 -31.93 13.63 29.13
N THR A 278 -32.91 13.32 28.27
CA THR A 278 -32.86 12.13 27.41
C THR A 278 -31.71 12.20 26.41
N ALA A 279 -31.50 13.36 25.76
CA ALA A 279 -30.34 13.57 24.88
C ALA A 279 -29.00 13.37 25.63
N SER A 280 -28.87 13.93 26.83
CA SER A 280 -27.63 13.83 27.62
C SER A 280 -27.35 12.39 28.06
N ARG A 281 -28.37 11.64 28.48
CA ARG A 281 -28.24 10.20 28.81
C ARG A 281 -27.84 9.37 27.59
N ALA A 282 -28.47 9.61 26.44
CA ALA A 282 -28.15 8.95 25.18
C ALA A 282 -26.68 9.14 24.81
N ILE A 283 -26.20 10.38 24.89
CA ILE A 283 -24.81 10.75 24.58
C ILE A 283 -23.83 10.12 25.58
N ALA A 284 -24.14 10.15 26.88
CA ALA A 284 -23.29 9.54 27.90
C ALA A 284 -23.16 8.02 27.67
N SER A 285 -24.29 7.32 27.54
CA SER A 285 -24.27 5.87 27.30
C SER A 285 -23.63 5.51 25.95
N GLY A 286 -23.82 6.33 24.92
CA GLY A 286 -23.10 6.17 23.65
C GLY A 286 -21.58 6.25 23.82
N ASN A 287 -21.08 7.21 24.61
CA ASN A 287 -19.65 7.31 24.89
C ASN A 287 -19.10 6.11 25.66
N ASP A 288 -19.87 5.54 26.60
CA ASP A 288 -19.48 4.34 27.33
C ASP A 288 -19.37 3.13 26.38
N ILE A 289 -20.31 2.99 25.44
CA ILE A 289 -20.27 1.93 24.41
C ILE A 289 -19.06 2.14 23.49
N ALA A 290 -18.78 3.38 23.07
CA ALA A 290 -17.60 3.68 22.27
C ALA A 290 -16.31 3.30 22.99
N GLU A 291 -16.19 3.60 24.28
CA GLU A 291 -15.03 3.21 25.09
C GLU A 291 -14.90 1.68 25.21
N GLN A 292 -16.00 0.95 25.36
CA GLN A 292 -16.01 -0.52 25.34
C GLN A 292 -15.57 -1.08 23.97
N LEU A 293 -15.99 -0.46 22.87
CA LEU A 293 -15.58 -0.87 21.52
C LEU A 293 -14.08 -0.59 21.26
N GLU A 294 -13.53 0.47 21.85
CA GLU A 294 -12.11 0.81 21.75
C GLU A 294 -11.26 -0.12 22.62
N THR A 295 -11.59 -0.24 23.91
CA THR A 295 -10.70 -0.81 24.95
C THR A 295 -11.15 -2.15 25.55
N GLY A 296 -12.41 -2.54 25.32
CA GLY A 296 -12.99 -3.75 25.92
C GLY A 296 -12.44 -5.06 25.38
N THR A 297 -12.80 -6.16 26.04
CA THR A 297 -12.48 -7.52 25.60
C THR A 297 -13.23 -7.90 24.33
N MET A 298 -12.76 -8.91 23.59
CA MET A 298 -13.42 -9.36 22.36
C MET A 298 -14.87 -9.81 22.57
N ASP A 299 -15.20 -10.38 23.72
CA ASP A 299 -16.55 -10.81 24.06
C ASP A 299 -17.48 -9.61 24.32
N GLU A 300 -16.99 -8.57 25.01
CA GLU A 300 -17.73 -7.33 25.23
C GLU A 300 -18.01 -6.62 23.89
N LYS A 301 -16.97 -6.46 23.05
CA LYS A 301 -17.13 -5.87 21.71
C LYS A 301 -18.17 -6.64 20.89
N ARG A 302 -18.09 -7.97 20.89
CA ARG A 302 -19.02 -8.85 20.16
C ARG A 302 -20.45 -8.72 20.67
N ASN A 303 -20.67 -8.65 21.98
CA ASN A 303 -22.00 -8.53 22.55
C ASN A 303 -22.64 -7.18 22.19
N SER A 304 -21.89 -6.08 22.29
CA SER A 304 -22.36 -4.75 21.90
C SER A 304 -22.71 -4.71 20.41
N LEU A 305 -21.81 -5.16 19.53
CA LEU A 305 -22.04 -5.16 18.08
C LEU A 305 -23.24 -6.01 17.68
N LYS A 306 -23.44 -7.19 18.30
CA LYS A 306 -24.60 -8.06 18.01
C LYS A 306 -25.94 -7.44 18.39
N GLN A 307 -25.96 -6.59 19.40
CA GLN A 307 -27.17 -5.92 19.83
C GLN A 307 -27.54 -4.77 18.89
N ILE A 308 -26.55 -4.16 18.22
CA ILE A 308 -26.73 -2.93 17.44
C ILE A 308 -26.80 -3.21 15.93
N ILE A 309 -25.96 -4.10 15.43
CA ILE A 309 -25.82 -4.37 13.99
C ILE A 309 -26.71 -5.55 13.64
N GLN A 310 -27.67 -5.30 12.76
CA GLN A 310 -28.49 -6.36 12.17
C GLN A 310 -27.74 -7.07 11.05
N ARG A 311 -27.10 -6.31 10.15
CA ARG A 311 -26.40 -6.86 8.98
C ARG A 311 -25.33 -5.91 8.45
N ILE A 312 -24.31 -6.48 7.83
CA ILE A 312 -23.31 -5.74 7.05
C ILE A 312 -23.33 -6.29 5.63
N VAL A 313 -23.52 -5.40 4.66
CA VAL A 313 -23.61 -5.73 3.24
C VAL A 313 -22.42 -5.11 2.52
N LEU A 314 -21.63 -5.95 1.85
CA LEU A 314 -20.50 -5.51 1.04
C LEU A 314 -20.91 -5.44 -0.43
N GLN A 315 -20.70 -4.28 -1.05
CA GLN A 315 -20.94 -3.97 -2.45
C GLN A 315 -19.65 -3.40 -3.09
N PRO A 316 -19.48 -3.46 -4.43
CA PRO A 316 -18.23 -3.02 -5.08
C PRO A 316 -17.84 -1.58 -4.74
N ASP A 317 -18.83 -0.73 -4.51
CA ASP A 317 -18.74 0.70 -4.28
C ASP A 317 -19.09 1.12 -2.84
N ALA A 318 -19.56 0.19 -1.99
CA ALA A 318 -20.05 0.53 -0.66
C ALA A 318 -19.99 -0.60 0.37
N ILE A 319 -19.77 -0.23 1.64
CA ILE A 319 -20.12 -1.04 2.81
C ILE A 319 -21.38 -0.44 3.40
N THR A 320 -22.44 -1.22 3.50
CA THR A 320 -23.70 -0.80 4.10
C THR A 320 -23.88 -1.52 5.42
N ILE A 321 -24.01 -0.76 6.50
CA ILE A 321 -24.28 -1.27 7.85
C ILE A 321 -25.75 -1.00 8.16
N GLU A 322 -26.50 -2.08 8.39
CA GLU A 322 -27.89 -2.04 8.83
C GLU A 322 -27.92 -2.11 10.36
N ILE A 323 -28.45 -1.07 10.99
CA ILE A 323 -28.53 -0.89 12.44
C ILE A 323 -29.96 -1.20 12.89
N ASP A 324 -30.09 -2.07 13.89
CA ASP A 324 -31.34 -2.30 14.60
C ASP A 324 -31.61 -1.13 15.55
N ARG A 325 -32.62 -0.30 15.25
CA ARG A 325 -32.94 0.88 16.06
C ARG A 325 -33.42 0.51 17.45
N ALA A 326 -34.20 -0.57 17.58
CA ALA A 326 -34.68 -1.02 18.88
C ALA A 326 -33.54 -1.57 19.73
N GLY A 327 -32.66 -2.37 19.11
CA GLY A 327 -31.44 -2.88 19.73
C GLY A 327 -30.50 -1.77 20.19
N LEU A 328 -30.31 -0.75 19.35
CA LEU A 328 -29.53 0.46 19.66
C LEU A 328 -30.16 1.27 20.80
N ALA A 329 -31.46 1.57 20.75
CA ALA A 329 -32.16 2.31 21.79
C ALA A 329 -32.04 1.62 23.16
N LYS A 330 -32.19 0.28 23.18
CA LYS A 330 -31.96 -0.53 24.38
C LYS A 330 -30.51 -0.45 24.86
N ALA A 331 -29.54 -0.43 23.95
CA ALA A 331 -28.12 -0.35 24.31
C ALA A 331 -27.79 0.99 25.00
N ILE A 332 -28.40 2.08 24.55
CA ILE A 332 -28.22 3.42 25.13
C ILE A 332 -29.19 3.74 26.28
N GLY A 333 -29.97 2.76 26.75
CA GLY A 333 -30.85 2.89 27.91
C GLY A 333 -32.10 3.75 27.69
N ILE A 334 -32.65 3.74 26.46
CA ILE A 334 -33.84 4.53 26.10
C ILE A 334 -34.99 3.58 25.75
N GLU A 335 -36.13 3.78 26.41
CA GLU A 335 -37.39 3.14 26.05
C GLU A 335 -38.00 3.91 24.87
N MET A 336 -38.05 3.27 23.71
CA MET A 336 -38.80 3.81 22.57
C MET A 336 -40.30 3.71 22.90
N GLY A 337 -41.00 4.85 22.92
CA GLY A 337 -42.45 4.85 23.04
C GLY A 337 -43.04 4.18 21.80
N HIS A 338 -43.70 3.03 21.98
CA HIS A 338 -44.51 2.44 20.92
C HIS A 338 -45.67 3.40 20.64
N GLU A 339 -45.65 4.11 19.50
CA GLU A 339 -46.91 4.50 18.89
C GLU A 339 -47.59 3.20 18.44
N GLU A 340 -48.59 2.77 19.20
CA GLU A 340 -49.51 1.69 18.83
C GLU A 340 -50.20 2.07 17.51
N VAL A 341 -49.61 1.65 16.39
CA VAL A 341 -50.37 1.48 15.16
C VAL A 341 -51.22 0.23 15.36
N THR A 342 -52.51 0.45 15.56
CA THR A 342 -53.53 -0.60 15.69
C THR A 342 -53.43 -1.57 14.52
N ALA A 343 -53.08 -2.81 14.83
CA ALA A 343 -53.03 -3.92 13.90
C ALA A 343 -54.45 -4.29 13.44
N GLU A 344 -54.73 -4.15 12.14
CA GLU A 344 -55.75 -4.96 11.48
C GLU A 344 -55.13 -5.66 10.26
N THR A 345 -55.13 -6.99 10.36
CA THR A 345 -54.97 -8.02 9.32
C THR A 345 -53.56 -8.33 8.77
N GLY A 346 -53.07 -9.52 9.18
CA GLY A 346 -52.60 -10.54 8.24
C GLY A 346 -51.11 -10.59 7.88
N GLU A 347 -50.45 -11.66 8.33
CA GLU A 347 -49.10 -12.17 7.98
C GLU A 347 -47.89 -11.57 8.74
N ASP A 348 -47.26 -12.45 9.53
CA ASP A 348 -46.04 -12.24 10.32
C ASP A 348 -44.83 -11.85 9.45
N VAL A 349 -44.69 -10.56 9.16
CA VAL A 349 -43.38 -9.93 8.93
C VAL A 349 -43.27 -8.81 9.95
N ARG A 350 -42.53 -9.05 11.03
CA ARG A 350 -42.05 -7.95 11.87
C ARG A 350 -41.12 -7.12 10.99
N GLU A 351 -41.63 -6.04 10.39
CA GLU A 351 -40.79 -4.97 9.86
C GLU A 351 -39.96 -4.42 11.02
N THR A 352 -38.74 -4.91 11.17
CA THR A 352 -37.77 -4.36 12.11
C THR A 352 -37.41 -2.97 11.60
N ASP A 353 -37.66 -1.94 12.41
CA ASP A 353 -37.24 -0.57 12.11
C ASP A 353 -35.70 -0.49 12.10
N THR A 354 -35.13 -0.31 10.91
CA THR A 354 -33.68 -0.35 10.69
C THR A 354 -33.17 0.97 10.15
N ALA A 355 -32.09 1.48 10.73
CA ALA A 355 -31.32 2.58 10.15
C ALA A 355 -30.19 2.04 9.28
N THR A 356 -29.71 2.83 8.32
CA THR A 356 -28.65 2.41 7.39
C THR A 356 -27.52 3.42 7.37
N ILE A 357 -26.29 2.95 7.58
CA ILE A 357 -25.06 3.73 7.37
C ILE A 357 -24.37 3.18 6.13
N ARG A 358 -24.18 4.04 5.11
CA ARG A 358 -23.49 3.67 3.87
C ARG A 358 -22.12 4.34 3.80
N LEU A 359 -21.08 3.51 3.77
CA LEU A 359 -19.69 3.91 3.56
C LEU A 359 -19.33 3.68 2.10
N ARG A 360 -18.85 4.71 1.40
CA ARG A 360 -18.36 4.53 0.03
C ARG A 360 -16.96 3.93 0.06
N ILE A 361 -16.75 2.89 -0.75
CA ILE A 361 -15.46 2.21 -0.89
C ILE A 361 -15.13 2.03 -2.36
N GLN A 362 -13.85 1.88 -2.67
CA GLN A 362 -13.37 1.31 -3.91
C GLN A 362 -12.68 -0.01 -3.61
N LEU A 363 -13.28 -1.09 -4.10
CA LEU A 363 -12.60 -2.38 -4.19
C LEU A 363 -11.64 -2.37 -5.38
N ARG A 364 -10.33 -2.45 -5.10
CA ARG A 364 -9.28 -2.57 -6.12
C ARG A 364 -8.74 -4.00 -6.11
N ARG A 365 -8.89 -4.72 -7.21
CA ARG A 365 -8.25 -6.05 -7.40
C ARG A 365 -6.75 -5.85 -7.67
N ARG A 366 -5.88 -6.56 -6.96
CA ARG A 366 -4.44 -6.64 -7.24
C ARG A 366 -4.07 -8.13 -7.31
N GLY A 367 -4.16 -8.70 -8.51
CA GLY A 367 -4.07 -10.16 -8.71
C GLY A 367 -5.33 -10.88 -8.22
N VAL A 368 -5.14 -12.00 -7.49
CA VAL A 368 -6.23 -12.81 -6.91
C VAL A 368 -6.90 -12.15 -5.69
N GLU A 369 -6.25 -11.17 -5.06
CA GLU A 369 -6.76 -10.51 -3.86
C GLU A 369 -7.44 -9.15 -4.18
N ALA A 370 -8.58 -8.91 -3.56
CA ALA A 370 -9.23 -7.61 -3.57
C ALA A 370 -8.77 -6.81 -2.35
N LYS A 371 -8.09 -5.69 -2.60
CA LYS A 371 -7.77 -4.69 -1.57
C LYS A 371 -8.91 -3.68 -1.50
N LEU A 372 -9.36 -3.40 -0.29
CA LEU A 372 -10.42 -2.43 -0.04
C LEU A 372 -9.78 -1.07 0.26
N VAL A 373 -10.15 -0.06 -0.50
CA VAL A 373 -9.75 1.33 -0.29
C VAL A 373 -11.02 2.10 0.06
N LEU A 374 -11.06 2.75 1.23
CA LEU A 374 -12.16 3.64 1.56
C LEU A 374 -12.14 4.85 0.62
N THR A 375 -13.28 5.20 0.06
CA THR A 375 -13.48 6.45 -0.67
C THR A 375 -14.59 7.23 0.02
N ASP A 376 -14.22 7.77 1.18
CA ASP A 376 -14.95 8.68 2.07
C ASP A 376 -16.41 8.34 2.47
N ALA A 377 -16.58 8.10 3.78
CA ALA A 377 -17.67 8.72 4.53
C ALA A 377 -17.18 10.13 4.93
N GLN A 378 -17.93 11.17 4.56
CA GLN A 378 -17.76 12.61 4.82
C GLN A 378 -16.40 13.12 5.38
N PRO A 379 -15.85 14.17 4.74
CA PRO A 379 -14.43 14.46 4.67
C PRO A 379 -13.81 14.62 6.05
N ARG A 380 -13.04 13.60 6.47
CA ARG A 380 -11.86 13.89 7.29
C ARG A 380 -10.84 14.55 6.36
N ALA A 381 -10.12 15.54 6.86
CA ALA A 381 -9.11 16.31 6.14
C ALA A 381 -7.88 15.50 5.67
N SER A 382 -8.02 14.19 5.41
CA SER A 382 -6.93 13.24 5.14
C SER A 382 -6.96 12.61 3.73
N ASN A 383 -7.84 13.05 2.83
CA ASN A 383 -7.92 12.52 1.45
C ASN A 383 -7.25 13.39 0.39
N ALA A 384 -6.39 14.33 0.80
CA ALA A 384 -5.60 15.09 -0.14
C ALA A 384 -4.55 14.18 -0.80
N ASP A 385 -4.52 14.14 -2.14
CA ASP A 385 -3.56 13.33 -2.88
C ASP A 385 -2.16 13.90 -2.63
N LEU A 386 -1.37 13.19 -1.83
CA LEU A 386 -0.02 13.63 -1.44
C LEU A 386 0.91 13.85 -2.64
N ASN A 387 0.69 13.14 -3.75
CA ASN A 387 1.49 13.32 -4.97
C ASN A 387 1.09 14.62 -5.68
N LEU A 388 -0.20 14.95 -5.73
CA LEU A 388 -0.67 16.26 -6.21
C LEU A 388 -0.15 17.39 -5.33
N ILE A 389 -0.24 17.25 -4.00
CA ILE A 389 0.26 18.28 -3.06
C ILE A 389 1.75 18.49 -3.25
N ARG A 390 2.54 17.42 -3.33
CA ARG A 390 3.98 17.47 -3.58
C ARG A 390 4.29 18.15 -4.92
N LEU A 391 3.53 17.84 -5.97
CA LEU A 391 3.67 18.46 -7.28
C LEU A 391 3.39 19.96 -7.24
N LEU A 392 2.34 20.40 -6.52
CA LEU A 392 2.04 21.83 -6.33
C LEU A 392 3.13 22.54 -5.51
N GLY A 393 3.64 21.89 -4.47
CA GLY A 393 4.74 22.40 -3.66
C GLY A 393 6.02 22.57 -4.49
N GLN A 394 6.35 21.56 -5.30
CA GLN A 394 7.48 21.59 -6.22
C GLN A 394 7.35 22.69 -7.26
N ALA A 395 6.16 22.87 -7.85
CA ALA A 395 5.91 23.94 -8.81
C ALA A 395 6.12 25.33 -8.20
N ARG A 396 5.55 25.57 -7.01
CA ARG A 396 5.75 26.84 -6.27
C ARG A 396 7.20 27.07 -5.90
N HIS A 397 7.90 26.05 -5.43
CA HIS A 397 9.31 26.16 -5.10
C HIS A 397 10.18 26.54 -6.31
N LEU A 398 9.94 25.93 -7.48
CA LEU A 398 10.63 26.27 -8.72
C LEU A 398 10.31 27.71 -9.17
N ALA A 399 9.05 28.13 -9.06
CA ALA A 399 8.63 29.50 -9.36
C ALA A 399 9.29 30.52 -8.42
N ASP A 400 9.34 30.24 -7.12
CA ASP A 400 9.97 31.10 -6.12
C ASP A 400 11.47 31.28 -6.38
N GLN A 401 12.18 30.23 -6.82
CA GLN A 401 13.59 30.34 -7.17
C GLN A 401 13.84 31.27 -8.36
N LEU A 402 12.97 31.26 -9.37
CA LEU A 402 13.05 32.18 -10.51
C LEU A 402 12.64 33.61 -10.12
N ILE A 403 11.54 33.77 -9.37
CA ILE A 403 11.02 35.08 -8.97
C ILE A 403 11.98 35.78 -8.01
N SER A 404 12.58 35.05 -7.07
CA SER A 404 13.58 35.58 -6.14
C SER A 404 14.96 35.79 -6.77
N GLY A 405 15.16 35.36 -8.03
CA GLY A 405 16.44 35.45 -8.72
C GLY A 405 17.53 34.50 -8.20
N LYS A 406 17.17 33.52 -7.34
CA LYS A 406 18.09 32.46 -6.88
C LYS A 406 18.51 31.52 -8.01
N ALA A 407 17.67 31.38 -9.03
CA ALA A 407 18.00 30.78 -10.32
C ALA A 407 17.64 31.76 -11.43
N GLY A 408 18.54 31.96 -12.39
CA GLY A 408 18.36 32.87 -13.52
C GLY A 408 17.71 32.23 -14.75
N SER A 409 17.58 30.90 -14.79
CA SER A 409 16.97 30.20 -15.93
C SER A 409 16.44 28.81 -15.58
N ILE A 410 15.59 28.25 -16.45
CA ILE A 410 15.13 26.86 -16.38
C ILE A 410 16.30 25.88 -16.45
N THR A 411 17.33 26.18 -17.25
CA THR A 411 18.55 25.35 -17.35
C THR A 411 19.32 25.32 -16.04
N GLU A 412 19.37 26.43 -15.33
CA GLU A 412 20.03 26.52 -14.02
C GLU A 412 19.25 25.75 -12.95
N LEU A 413 17.91 25.83 -12.98
CA LEU A 413 17.05 24.99 -12.13
C LEU A 413 17.23 23.49 -12.43
N ALA A 414 17.37 23.11 -13.69
CA ALA A 414 17.60 21.72 -14.10
C ALA A 414 18.88 21.16 -13.47
N ASN A 415 19.97 21.93 -13.54
CA ASN A 415 21.25 21.57 -12.94
C ASN A 415 21.18 21.52 -11.41
N ALA A 416 20.46 22.44 -10.77
CA ALA A 416 20.34 22.52 -9.31
C ALA A 416 19.44 21.45 -8.70
N THR A 417 18.42 20.99 -9.44
CA THR A 417 17.41 20.02 -8.94
C THR A 417 17.61 18.60 -9.46
N GLY A 418 18.49 18.39 -10.43
CA GLY A 418 18.71 17.10 -11.09
C GLY A 418 17.58 16.67 -12.03
N LEU A 419 16.63 17.57 -12.31
CA LEU A 419 15.52 17.34 -13.24
C LEU A 419 15.87 17.85 -14.63
N ASN A 420 15.32 17.23 -15.68
CA ASN A 420 15.52 17.74 -17.03
C ASN A 420 14.69 19.02 -17.29
N ALA A 421 15.14 19.87 -18.22
CA ALA A 421 14.51 21.15 -18.52
C ALA A 421 13.06 21.02 -19.04
N ALA A 422 12.73 19.91 -19.71
CA ALA A 422 11.38 19.65 -20.21
C ALA A 422 10.39 19.39 -19.06
N GLU A 423 10.82 18.64 -18.04
CA GLU A 423 10.04 18.34 -16.85
C GLU A 423 9.80 19.60 -16.02
N ILE A 424 10.83 20.44 -15.84
CA ILE A 424 10.68 21.75 -15.17
C ILE A 424 9.68 22.63 -15.93
N SER A 425 9.74 22.64 -17.26
CA SER A 425 8.83 23.42 -18.09
C SER A 425 7.37 22.96 -17.98
N ARG A 426 7.12 21.67 -17.69
CA ARG A 426 5.77 21.13 -17.44
C ARG A 426 5.27 21.41 -16.02
N ILE A 427 6.17 21.40 -15.03
CA ILE A 427 5.80 21.60 -13.63
C ILE A 427 5.58 23.08 -13.31
N LEU A 428 6.40 23.97 -13.86
CA LEU A 428 6.41 25.41 -13.50
C LEU A 428 5.04 26.11 -13.66
N PRO A 429 4.24 25.87 -14.73
CA PRO A 429 2.93 26.50 -14.88
C PRO A 429 1.93 26.15 -13.76
N LEU A 430 2.10 24.99 -13.11
CA LEU A 430 1.19 24.52 -12.05
C LEU A 430 1.25 25.39 -10.79
N ALA A 431 2.30 26.20 -10.62
CA ALA A 431 2.41 27.18 -9.55
C ALA A 431 1.32 28.27 -9.64
N PHE A 432 0.70 28.45 -10.81
CA PHE A 432 -0.25 29.52 -11.13
C PHE A 432 -1.70 29.02 -11.27
N LEU A 433 -2.02 27.87 -10.70
CA LEU A 433 -3.40 27.37 -10.60
C LEU A 433 -4.31 28.31 -9.81
N ALA A 434 -5.59 28.29 -10.14
CA ALA A 434 -6.61 29.08 -9.47
C ALA A 434 -6.66 28.75 -7.96
N PRO A 435 -6.77 29.76 -7.07
CA PRO A 435 -6.69 29.54 -5.62
C PRO A 435 -7.73 28.56 -5.06
N ASP A 436 -8.92 28.50 -5.65
CA ASP A 436 -9.98 27.57 -5.26
C ASP A 436 -9.66 26.13 -5.68
N ILE A 437 -9.06 25.93 -6.86
CA ILE A 437 -8.57 24.62 -7.32
C ILE A 437 -7.45 24.11 -6.40
N VAL A 438 -6.52 24.99 -6.03
CA VAL A 438 -5.45 24.65 -5.06
C VAL A 438 -6.07 24.27 -3.72
N ARG A 439 -7.08 25.02 -3.25
CA ARG A 439 -7.80 24.70 -2.02
C ARG A 439 -8.50 23.35 -2.09
N ASP A 440 -9.18 23.06 -3.19
CA ASP A 440 -9.85 21.77 -3.36
C ASP A 440 -8.86 20.61 -3.43
N ILE A 441 -7.69 20.79 -4.06
CA ILE A 441 -6.62 19.78 -4.02
C ILE A 441 -6.07 19.56 -2.60
N LEU A 442 -5.83 20.65 -1.85
CA LEU A 442 -5.33 20.58 -0.48
C LEU A 442 -6.36 19.98 0.49
N ASP A 443 -7.65 20.19 0.22
CA ASP A 443 -8.75 19.69 1.04
C ASP A 443 -9.24 18.29 0.58
N GLY A 444 -8.61 17.69 -0.45
CA GLY A 444 -9.01 16.37 -0.97
C GLY A 444 -10.33 16.36 -1.74
N ARG A 445 -10.79 17.52 -2.21
CA ARG A 445 -12.03 17.73 -2.97
C ARG A 445 -11.81 17.83 -4.49
N GLN A 446 -10.60 17.59 -4.97
CA GLN A 446 -10.31 17.60 -6.41
C GLN A 446 -11.08 16.50 -7.15
N PRO A 447 -11.39 16.68 -8.44
CA PRO A 447 -11.96 15.63 -9.29
C PRO A 447 -11.09 14.35 -9.24
N PRO A 448 -11.69 13.16 -9.15
CA PRO A 448 -10.94 11.92 -8.99
C PRO A 448 -10.04 11.57 -10.19
N GLU A 449 -10.34 12.11 -11.37
CA GLU A 449 -9.52 11.98 -12.57
C GLU A 449 -8.29 12.91 -12.55
N LEU A 450 -8.27 13.91 -11.67
CA LEU A 450 -7.18 14.87 -11.54
C LEU A 450 -6.06 14.30 -10.67
N THR A 451 -5.12 13.58 -11.30
CA THR A 451 -3.90 13.02 -10.68
C THR A 451 -2.66 13.86 -11.00
N SER A 452 -1.53 13.61 -10.33
CA SER A 452 -0.25 14.29 -10.65
C SER A 452 0.16 14.10 -12.11
N ASP A 453 -0.08 12.90 -12.65
CA ASP A 453 0.25 12.58 -14.04
C ASP A 453 -0.73 13.24 -15.02
N ALA A 454 -2.03 13.27 -14.67
CA ALA A 454 -3.02 14.00 -15.47
C ALA A 454 -2.70 15.49 -15.51
N LEU A 455 -2.32 16.08 -14.37
CA LEU A 455 -1.98 17.50 -14.26
C LEU A 455 -0.72 17.86 -15.05
N LYS A 456 0.31 16.99 -15.06
CA LYS A 456 1.54 17.16 -15.86
C LYS A 456 1.34 16.98 -17.36
N ARG A 457 0.31 16.24 -17.78
CA ARG A 457 -0.03 15.99 -19.20
C ARG A 457 -0.82 17.12 -19.85
N ILE A 458 -1.20 18.15 -19.09
CA ILE A 458 -1.89 19.31 -19.65
C ILE A 458 -0.86 20.15 -20.42
N ASP A 459 -0.93 20.05 -21.75
CA ASP A 459 0.00 20.73 -22.65
C ASP A 459 -0.02 22.26 -22.50
N THR A 460 -1.16 22.85 -22.11
CA THR A 460 -1.25 24.30 -21.89
C THR A 460 -2.28 24.63 -20.82
N LEU A 461 -1.81 25.06 -19.65
CA LEU A 461 -2.69 25.55 -18.59
C LEU A 461 -3.22 26.96 -18.97
N PRO A 462 -4.55 27.18 -19.02
CA PRO A 462 -5.10 28.50 -19.32
C PRO A 462 -4.62 29.57 -18.34
N ILE A 463 -4.21 30.74 -18.85
CA ILE A 463 -3.73 31.87 -18.03
C ILE A 463 -4.85 32.46 -17.17
N LEU A 464 -6.09 32.47 -17.68
CA LEU A 464 -7.24 32.97 -16.94
C LEU A 464 -7.76 31.90 -15.99
N TRP A 465 -7.77 32.17 -14.68
CA TRP A 465 -8.26 31.24 -13.65
C TRP A 465 -9.68 30.74 -13.87
N LYS A 466 -10.56 31.53 -14.48
CA LYS A 466 -11.94 31.09 -14.81
C LYS A 466 -11.96 29.90 -15.76
N ASP A 467 -11.00 29.83 -16.68
CA ASP A 467 -10.96 28.86 -17.77
C ASP A 467 -10.18 27.58 -17.40
N GLN A 468 -9.58 27.53 -16.20
CA GLN A 468 -8.82 26.38 -15.72
C GLN A 468 -9.70 25.20 -15.27
N ARG A 469 -10.97 25.43 -14.88
CA ARG A 469 -11.84 24.39 -14.30
C ARG A 469 -12.16 23.25 -15.27
N THR A 470 -12.59 23.58 -16.48
CA THR A 470 -12.99 22.63 -17.52
C THR A 470 -11.89 21.61 -17.88
N PRO A 471 -10.64 22.02 -18.21
CA PRO A 471 -9.59 21.05 -18.52
C PRO A 471 -9.13 20.23 -17.31
N LEU A 472 -9.41 20.71 -16.08
CA LEU A 472 -9.04 20.04 -14.83
C LEU A 472 -10.17 19.17 -14.26
N GLY A 473 -11.29 19.03 -14.97
CA GLY A 473 -12.42 18.20 -14.57
C GLY A 473 -13.29 18.79 -13.47
N PHE A 474 -13.11 20.07 -13.11
CA PHE A 474 -14.00 20.75 -12.16
C PHE A 474 -15.30 21.13 -12.87
N ILE A 475 -16.43 20.70 -12.30
CA ILE A 475 -17.76 21.10 -12.77
C ILE A 475 -17.93 22.59 -12.46
N ALA A 476 -18.25 23.38 -13.48
CA ALA A 476 -18.43 24.82 -13.38
C ALA A 476 -19.64 25.22 -12.52
#